data_AF-A0AAY4B700-F1
#
_entry.id   AF-A0AAY4B700-F1
#
_cell.length_a   1.000
_cell.length_b   1.000
_cell.length_c   1.000
_cell.angle_alpha   90.00
_cell.angle_beta   90.00
_cell.angle_gamma   90.00
#
_symmetry.space_group_name_H-M   'P 1'
#
loop_
_entity.id
_entity.type
_entity.pdbx_description
1 polymer ?
#
loop_
_entity_poly.entity_id
_entity_poly.type
_entity_poly.pdbx_seq_one_letter_code
_entity_poly.pdbx_strand_id
1 'polypeptide(L)'
;MEIIRKNFKDSLSTVYSAIEEADFLAIDGEFSGISDGPSVSALTNGLDTPEERYAKLKKHSMDFLLFQFGLCTFRYDQSESKYLTKSFNFYIFPKPFSRNSPDIKFICQSSSIDFLASQGFDFNKVFRNGIPYLNQEEEAQLREQYEERRNQANGAGTPSFISPSSKGPVNVPDEHKDFINRVIAKVDSLLSNTEKTVDLEPCTGFQRKLIYQTLNWNRVDEEERRRREHEKQEREQEELNDAVGFSRVIHAISKSGKLVVGHNMLLDVMHTIHQFYCPLPEDLNDFKEVTMCVFPRLLDTKLMASTHPFKVHNLRRTPSNLPELVRPYFSDGFQSYNTATEQLHEAGYDAYITGLCFISMANYLGSFLTPPRSHISAKSKLIEPFHNKDHVLYVTFPKEWKTSDLYQLFSAFGNPCTCTSCFLWHAQN
;
A
#
# COMPACT_ATOMS: atom_id res chain seq x y z
N MET A 1 8.60 11.88 -6.05
CA MET A 1 7.35 12.24 -6.76
C MET A 1 6.20 12.15 -5.78
N GLU A 2 5.41 13.21 -5.69
CA GLU A 2 4.27 13.31 -4.78
C GLU A 2 3.02 12.70 -5.41
N ILE A 3 2.48 11.64 -4.81
CA ILE A 3 1.31 10.92 -5.33
C ILE A 3 0.17 11.00 -4.32
N ILE A 4 -0.92 11.62 -4.77
CA ILE A 4 -2.18 11.83 -4.05
C ILE A 4 -3.33 11.27 -4.89
N ARG A 5 -4.55 11.22 -4.34
CA ARG A 5 -5.75 10.70 -5.03
C ARG A 5 -5.94 11.27 -6.43
N LYS A 6 -5.67 12.56 -6.64
CA LYS A 6 -5.91 13.24 -7.92
C LYS A 6 -5.02 12.74 -9.05
N ASN A 7 -3.76 12.40 -8.78
CA ASN A 7 -2.78 12.00 -9.80
C ASN A 7 -2.41 10.50 -9.72
N PHE A 8 -2.95 9.75 -8.76
CA PHE A 8 -2.61 8.34 -8.54
C PHE A 8 -2.77 7.49 -9.80
N LYS A 9 -3.92 7.60 -10.46
CA LYS A 9 -4.25 6.82 -11.66
C LYS A 9 -3.31 7.13 -12.84
N ASP A 10 -3.08 8.40 -13.11
CA ASP A 10 -2.19 8.86 -14.19
C ASP A 10 -0.73 8.44 -13.95
N SER A 11 -0.34 8.35 -12.67
CA SER A 11 1.02 8.00 -12.26
C SER A 11 1.27 6.49 -12.21
N LEU A 12 0.20 5.68 -12.22
CA LEU A 12 0.29 4.26 -11.88
C LEU A 12 1.11 3.45 -12.90
N SER A 13 1.02 3.80 -14.19
CA SER A 13 1.84 3.19 -15.25
C SER A 13 3.34 3.44 -15.01
N THR A 14 3.69 4.65 -14.56
CA THR A 14 5.07 5.03 -14.22
C THR A 14 5.56 4.27 -12.98
N VAL A 15 4.70 4.11 -11.97
CA VAL A 15 5.01 3.32 -10.77
C VAL A 15 5.24 1.85 -11.13
N TYR A 16 4.38 1.26 -11.96
CA TYR A 16 4.53 -0.13 -12.39
C TYR A 16 5.80 -0.36 -13.21
N SER A 17 6.11 0.50 -14.19
CA SER A 17 7.37 0.43 -14.93
C SER A 17 8.58 0.58 -13.99
N ALA A 18 8.54 1.49 -13.02
CA ALA A 18 9.61 1.65 -12.04
C ALA A 18 9.81 0.37 -11.21
N ILE A 19 8.73 -0.23 -10.72
CA ILE A 19 8.77 -1.50 -9.98
C ILE A 19 9.29 -2.63 -10.87
N GLU A 20 8.85 -2.72 -12.13
CA GLU A 20 9.22 -3.77 -13.09
C GLU A 20 10.68 -3.70 -13.55
N GLU A 21 11.24 -2.50 -13.70
CA GLU A 21 12.61 -2.30 -14.17
C GLU A 21 13.66 -2.38 -13.04
N ALA A 22 13.24 -2.28 -11.77
CA ALA A 22 14.16 -2.24 -10.63
C ALA A 22 14.92 -3.55 -10.40
N ASP A 23 16.11 -3.47 -9.81
CA ASP A 23 16.81 -4.62 -9.25
C ASP A 23 16.32 -4.94 -7.84
N PHE A 24 16.07 -3.90 -7.05
CA PHE A 24 15.48 -3.97 -5.71
C PHE A 24 14.70 -2.69 -5.39
N LEU A 25 13.92 -2.75 -4.33
CA LEU A 25 13.06 -1.68 -3.85
C LEU A 25 13.48 -1.32 -2.42
N ALA A 26 13.38 -0.06 -2.04
CA ALA A 26 13.46 0.37 -0.65
C ALA A 26 12.16 1.07 -0.25
N ILE A 27 11.72 0.83 0.99
CA ILE A 27 10.47 1.38 1.52
C ILE A 27 10.68 1.97 2.91
N ASP A 28 9.81 2.91 3.25
CA ASP A 28 9.70 3.55 4.56
C ASP A 28 8.28 4.11 4.71
N GLY A 29 7.76 4.25 5.93
CA GLY A 29 6.41 4.72 6.19
C GLY A 29 6.34 5.77 7.28
N GLU A 30 5.49 6.79 7.08
CA GLU A 30 5.14 7.73 8.15
C GLU A 30 3.81 7.36 8.79
N PHE A 31 3.77 7.40 10.11
CA PHE A 31 2.64 6.96 10.91
C PHE A 31 1.96 8.13 11.65
N SER A 32 0.66 8.02 11.88
CA SER A 32 -0.08 8.95 12.74
C SER A 32 0.35 8.88 14.22
N GLY A 33 1.10 7.85 14.60
CA GLY A 33 1.71 7.65 15.90
C GLY A 33 2.42 6.29 15.98
N ILE A 34 3.04 5.98 17.12
CA ILE A 34 3.87 4.79 17.28
C ILE A 34 3.33 3.85 18.38
N SER A 35 2.86 4.41 19.49
CA SER A 35 2.26 3.62 20.57
C SER A 35 1.19 4.41 21.33
N ASP A 36 0.10 3.74 21.69
CA ASP A 36 -1.00 4.27 22.51
C ASP A 36 -0.76 4.09 24.03
N GLY A 37 0.34 3.41 24.39
CA GLY A 37 0.79 3.16 25.76
C GLY A 37 2.13 3.84 26.08
N PRO A 38 2.96 3.27 26.98
CA PRO A 38 4.34 3.68 27.14
C PRO A 38 5.07 3.64 25.78
N SER A 39 6.11 4.46 25.58
CA SER A 39 6.93 4.43 24.36
C SER A 39 7.26 2.99 23.93
N VAL A 40 7.37 2.69 22.63
CA VAL A 40 7.66 1.32 22.16
C VAL A 40 8.85 0.69 22.90
N SER A 41 9.88 1.49 23.17
CA SER A 41 11.05 1.04 23.96
C SER A 41 10.74 0.63 25.40
N ALA A 42 9.70 1.20 26.01
CA ALA A 42 9.21 0.85 27.33
C ALA A 42 8.12 -0.23 27.30
N LEU A 43 7.36 -0.33 26.21
CA LEU A 43 6.32 -1.36 26.01
C LEU A 43 6.95 -2.73 25.72
N THR A 44 7.96 -2.75 24.85
CA THR A 44 8.68 -3.97 24.49
C THR A 44 9.91 -4.13 25.38
N ASN A 45 9.84 -5.05 26.33
CA ASN A 45 10.98 -5.36 27.20
C ASN A 45 12.00 -6.21 26.42
N GLY A 46 13.28 -6.12 26.79
CA GLY A 46 14.32 -7.01 26.23
C GLY A 46 14.08 -8.49 26.55
N LEU A 47 13.28 -8.77 27.59
CA LEU A 47 12.92 -10.13 28.00
C LEU A 47 11.69 -10.70 27.30
N ASP A 48 10.98 -9.90 26.49
CA ASP A 48 9.79 -10.38 25.79
C ASP A 48 10.16 -11.52 24.83
N THR A 49 9.34 -12.56 24.75
CA THR A 49 9.46 -13.50 23.62
C THR A 49 9.07 -12.81 22.31
N PRO A 50 9.45 -13.36 21.14
CA PRO A 50 8.99 -12.85 19.85
C PRO A 50 7.47 -12.70 19.78
N GLU A 51 6.75 -13.70 20.30
CA GLU A 51 5.30 -13.77 20.32
C GLU A 51 4.71 -12.68 21.22
N GLU A 52 5.27 -12.47 22.41
CA GLU A 52 4.84 -11.41 23.32
C GLU A 52 5.07 -10.02 22.72
N ARG A 53 6.23 -9.81 22.08
CA ARG A 53 6.54 -8.56 21.39
C ARG A 53 5.56 -8.30 20.25
N TYR A 54 5.30 -9.31 19.43
CA TYR A 54 4.32 -9.21 18.34
C TYR A 54 2.93 -8.87 18.86
N ALA A 55 2.45 -9.59 19.89
CA ALA A 55 1.15 -9.34 20.50
C ALA A 55 1.04 -7.92 21.06
N LYS A 56 2.09 -7.41 21.71
CA LYS A 56 2.13 -6.03 22.21
C LYS A 56 2.07 -5.00 21.07
N LEU A 57 2.87 -5.17 20.02
CA LEU A 57 2.87 -4.26 18.87
C LEU A 57 1.53 -4.30 18.12
N LYS A 58 0.96 -5.49 17.90
CA LYS A 58 -0.37 -5.67 17.30
C LYS A 58 -1.42 -4.90 18.10
N LYS A 59 -1.39 -5.01 19.43
CA LYS A 59 -2.36 -4.38 20.32
C LYS A 59 -2.20 -2.86 20.44
N HIS A 60 -0.96 -2.36 20.50
CA HIS A 60 -0.67 -0.98 20.90
C HIS A 60 -0.18 -0.07 19.78
N SER A 61 0.00 -0.61 18.58
CA SER A 61 0.56 0.14 17.45
C SER A 61 -0.32 0.08 16.19
N MET A 62 -1.21 -0.90 16.04
CA MET A 62 -2.01 -1.04 14.80
C MET A 62 -3.24 -0.13 14.70
N ASP A 63 -3.62 0.55 15.78
CA ASP A 63 -4.65 1.61 15.76
C ASP A 63 -4.13 2.93 15.14
N PHE A 64 -2.81 3.03 14.90
CA PHE A 64 -2.21 4.12 14.14
C PHE A 64 -2.24 3.85 12.64
N LEU A 65 -2.33 4.92 11.87
CA LEU A 65 -2.43 4.88 10.42
C LEU A 65 -1.05 5.07 9.78
N LEU A 66 -0.73 4.26 8.77
CA LEU A 66 0.35 4.54 7.82
C LEU A 66 -0.26 5.41 6.73
N PHE A 67 0.07 6.69 6.74
CA PHE A 67 -0.57 7.67 5.85
C PHE A 67 0.35 8.28 4.80
N GLN A 68 1.64 7.99 4.86
CA GLN A 68 2.59 8.26 3.79
C GLN A 68 3.44 7.01 3.60
N PHE A 69 3.46 6.48 2.38
CA PHE A 69 4.31 5.35 2.01
C PHE A 69 5.39 5.85 1.06
N GLY A 70 6.65 5.70 1.47
CA GLY A 70 7.84 5.98 0.68
C GLY A 70 8.24 4.75 -0.11
N LEU A 71 8.44 4.91 -1.42
CA LEU A 71 8.99 3.87 -2.28
C LEU A 71 10.13 4.46 -3.09
N CYS A 72 11.32 3.87 -3.01
CA CYS A 72 12.44 4.17 -3.90
C CYS A 72 12.84 2.92 -4.67
N THR A 73 12.84 3.00 -5.99
CA THR A 73 13.28 1.90 -6.87
C THR A 73 14.72 2.10 -7.29
N PHE A 74 15.53 1.03 -7.31
CA PHE A 74 16.93 1.09 -7.70
C PHE A 74 17.20 0.15 -8.87
N ARG A 75 17.78 0.66 -9.96
CA ARG A 75 18.23 -0.12 -11.12
C ARG A 75 19.69 0.17 -11.39
N TYR A 76 20.52 -0.86 -11.48
CA TYR A 76 21.93 -0.70 -11.82
C TYR A 76 22.12 -0.59 -13.34
N ASP A 77 22.68 0.52 -13.79
CA ASP A 77 23.15 0.71 -15.15
C ASP A 77 24.59 0.19 -15.26
N GLN A 78 24.76 -0.91 -15.99
CA GLN A 78 26.08 -1.52 -16.22
C GLN A 78 26.98 -0.66 -17.11
N SER A 79 26.41 0.11 -18.04
CA SER A 79 27.18 0.91 -19.00
C SER A 79 27.85 2.10 -18.31
N GLU A 80 27.14 2.73 -17.37
CA GLU A 80 27.67 3.85 -16.59
C GLU A 80 28.22 3.46 -15.22
N SER A 81 28.06 2.18 -14.82
CA SER A 81 28.43 1.65 -13.51
C SER A 81 27.81 2.42 -12.34
N LYS A 82 26.51 2.73 -12.44
CA LYS A 82 25.78 3.60 -11.50
C LYS A 82 24.36 3.10 -11.25
N TYR A 83 23.77 3.51 -10.13
CA TYR A 83 22.35 3.27 -9.87
C TYR A 83 21.48 4.41 -10.38
N LEU A 84 20.39 4.04 -11.04
CA LEU A 84 19.27 4.90 -11.41
C LEU A 84 18.16 4.74 -10.38
N THR A 85 17.66 5.85 -9.85
CA THR A 85 16.65 5.86 -8.79
C THR A 85 15.38 6.60 -9.17
N LYS A 86 14.23 6.07 -8.74
CA LYS A 86 12.90 6.71 -8.83
C LYS A 86 12.24 6.64 -7.46
N SER A 87 11.99 7.79 -6.84
CA SER A 87 11.36 7.89 -5.51
C SER A 87 9.94 8.43 -5.58
N PHE A 88 9.05 7.88 -4.76
CA PHE A 88 7.63 8.18 -4.69
C PHE A 88 7.20 8.33 -3.24
N ASN A 89 6.35 9.34 -2.97
CA ASN A 89 5.64 9.53 -1.71
C ASN A 89 4.14 9.35 -2.00
N PHE A 90 3.55 8.28 -1.49
CA PHE A 90 2.12 8.03 -1.61
C PHE A 90 1.41 8.50 -0.36
N TYR A 91 0.51 9.46 -0.48
CA TYR A 91 -0.33 9.90 0.63
C TYR A 91 -1.62 9.11 0.63
N ILE A 92 -1.90 8.42 1.73
CA ILE A 92 -2.90 7.35 1.82
C ILE A 92 -3.88 7.68 2.93
N PHE A 93 -5.17 7.44 2.70
CA PHE A 93 -6.21 7.68 3.70
C PHE A 93 -7.40 6.76 3.50
N PRO A 94 -7.95 6.12 4.56
CA PRO A 94 -9.08 5.20 4.48
C PRO A 94 -10.39 5.96 4.26
N LYS A 95 -10.53 6.61 3.09
CA LYS A 95 -11.76 7.29 2.70
C LYS A 95 -12.85 6.23 2.44
N PRO A 96 -13.99 6.26 3.15
CA PRO A 96 -15.10 5.35 2.87
C PRO A 96 -15.57 5.50 1.42
N PHE A 97 -15.60 4.38 0.68
CA PHE A 97 -16.01 4.36 -0.73
C PHE A 97 -17.51 4.65 -0.89
N SER A 98 -18.33 4.08 -0.01
CA SER A 98 -19.77 4.27 0.03
C SER A 98 -20.28 4.46 1.46
N ARG A 99 -21.58 4.74 1.62
CA ARG A 99 -22.22 4.82 2.94
C ARG A 99 -22.24 3.49 3.71
N ASN A 100 -22.06 2.38 3.00
CA ASN A 100 -22.06 1.04 3.60
C ASN A 100 -20.63 0.52 3.82
N SER A 101 -19.61 1.27 3.39
CA SER A 101 -18.22 0.91 3.60
C SER A 101 -17.82 1.11 5.07
N PRO A 102 -16.85 0.34 5.59
CA PRO A 102 -16.31 0.55 6.92
C PRO A 102 -15.83 2.00 7.11
N ASP A 103 -16.22 2.60 8.23
CA ASP A 103 -15.74 3.92 8.66
C ASP A 103 -14.59 3.73 9.65
N ILE A 104 -13.37 3.72 9.11
CA ILE A 104 -12.15 3.40 9.86
C ILE A 104 -11.85 4.50 10.89
N LYS A 105 -11.69 4.08 12.14
CA LYS A 105 -11.21 4.94 13.23
C LYS A 105 -9.73 4.65 13.44
N PHE A 106 -8.94 5.71 13.57
CA PHE A 106 -7.50 5.63 13.83
C PHE A 106 -7.12 6.66 14.90
N ILE A 107 -5.98 6.43 15.55
CA ILE A 107 -5.45 7.28 16.61
C ILE A 107 -4.36 8.19 16.02
N CYS A 108 -4.24 9.42 16.55
CA CYS A 108 -3.11 10.31 16.30
C CYS A 108 -2.36 10.54 17.62
N GLN A 109 -1.05 10.35 17.60
CA GLN A 109 -0.17 10.66 18.73
C GLN A 109 0.37 12.08 18.57
N SER A 110 0.08 12.97 19.53
CA SER A 110 0.44 14.39 19.44
C SER A 110 1.92 14.63 19.14
N SER A 111 2.83 13.88 19.77
CA SER A 111 4.28 14.03 19.53
C SER A 111 4.70 13.63 18.12
N SER A 112 4.05 12.63 17.52
CA SER A 112 4.35 12.20 16.15
C SER A 112 3.83 13.20 15.13
N ILE A 113 2.62 13.73 15.35
CA ILE A 113 2.06 14.80 14.51
C ILE A 113 2.89 16.08 14.60
N ASP A 114 3.33 16.48 15.80
CA ASP A 114 4.21 17.64 16.00
C ASP A 114 5.57 17.46 15.32
N PHE A 115 6.17 16.27 15.44
CA PHE A 115 7.41 15.93 14.74
C PHE A 115 7.24 16.08 13.22
N LEU A 116 6.22 15.46 12.62
CA LEU A 116 5.96 15.57 11.17
C LEU A 116 5.68 17.01 10.74
N ALA A 117 4.93 17.78 11.54
CA ALA A 117 4.70 19.19 11.29
C ALA A 117 6.01 20.00 11.28
N SER A 118 6.94 19.71 12.20
CA SER A 118 8.26 20.34 12.25
C SER A 118 9.13 20.01 11.02
N GLN A 119 8.86 18.87 10.37
CA GLN A 119 9.50 18.44 9.12
C GLN A 119 8.77 18.97 7.87
N GLY A 120 7.77 19.83 8.01
CA GLY A 120 7.05 20.41 6.86
C GLY A 120 6.08 19.45 6.17
N PHE A 121 5.64 18.39 6.85
CA PHE A 121 4.66 17.45 6.32
C PHE A 121 3.30 18.12 6.05
N ASP A 122 2.77 17.97 4.84
CA ASP A 122 1.47 18.54 4.46
C ASP A 122 0.32 17.55 4.71
N PHE A 123 -0.30 17.67 5.88
CA PHE A 123 -1.46 16.85 6.27
C PHE A 123 -2.68 16.99 5.34
N ASN A 124 -2.79 18.05 4.52
CA ASN A 124 -3.88 18.13 3.53
C ASN A 124 -3.72 17.09 2.42
N LYS A 125 -2.48 16.69 2.11
CA LYS A 125 -2.23 15.62 1.13
C LYS A 125 -2.78 14.29 1.63
N VAL A 126 -2.78 14.04 2.95
CA VAL A 126 -3.42 12.89 3.60
C VAL A 126 -4.93 13.11 3.72
N PHE A 127 -5.38 14.02 4.59
CA PHE A 127 -6.77 14.03 5.06
C PHE A 127 -7.77 14.54 4.03
N ARG A 128 -7.33 15.31 3.02
CA ARG A 128 -8.21 15.82 1.95
C ARG A 128 -8.02 15.04 0.66
N ASN A 129 -6.77 14.71 0.34
CA ASN A 129 -6.36 14.18 -0.96
C ASN A 129 -5.76 12.78 -0.90
N GLY A 130 -5.83 12.08 0.23
CA GLY A 130 -5.26 10.75 0.38
C GLY A 130 -5.90 9.74 -0.59
N ILE A 131 -5.04 8.90 -1.14
CA ILE A 131 -5.40 7.78 -2.01
C ILE A 131 -6.18 6.78 -1.13
N PRO A 132 -7.39 6.36 -1.54
CA PRO A 132 -8.12 5.32 -0.82
C PRO A 132 -7.40 3.98 -0.95
N TYR A 133 -7.81 3.02 -0.12
CA TYR A 133 -7.35 1.65 -0.21
C TYR A 133 -8.43 0.70 0.31
N LEU A 134 -8.35 -0.55 -0.12
CA LEU A 134 -9.09 -1.67 0.45
C LEU A 134 -8.11 -2.82 0.71
N ASN A 135 -8.31 -3.55 1.79
CA ASN A 135 -7.61 -4.82 1.98
C ASN A 135 -8.24 -5.93 1.11
N GLN A 136 -7.67 -7.12 1.13
CA GLN A 136 -8.09 -8.24 0.28
C GLN A 136 -9.54 -8.69 0.55
N GLU A 137 -9.97 -8.67 1.82
CA GLU A 137 -11.31 -9.07 2.21
C GLU A 137 -12.34 -8.01 1.80
N GLU A 138 -12.04 -6.74 2.04
CA GLU A 138 -12.89 -5.61 1.64
C GLU A 138 -13.05 -5.53 0.11
N GLU A 139 -11.97 -5.77 -0.64
CA GLU A 139 -12.02 -5.85 -2.11
C GLU A 139 -12.92 -7.01 -2.56
N ALA A 140 -12.77 -8.20 -1.96
CA ALA A 140 -13.58 -9.37 -2.30
C ALA A 140 -15.07 -9.12 -2.02
N GLN A 141 -15.40 -8.57 -0.86
CA GLN A 141 -16.77 -8.20 -0.49
C GLN A 141 -17.36 -7.16 -1.46
N LEU A 142 -16.58 -6.15 -1.85
CA LEU A 142 -17.04 -5.13 -2.80
C LEU A 142 -17.27 -5.72 -4.20
N ARG A 143 -16.41 -6.63 -4.65
CA ARG A 143 -16.59 -7.39 -5.91
C ARG A 143 -17.87 -8.21 -5.89
N GLU A 144 -18.10 -8.97 -4.84
CA GLU A 144 -19.32 -9.79 -4.66
C GLU A 144 -20.58 -8.91 -4.67
N GLN A 145 -20.57 -7.76 -3.99
CA GLN A 145 -21.69 -6.81 -4.01
C GLN A 145 -22.00 -6.23 -5.41
N TYR A 146 -20.99 -6.05 -6.26
CA TYR A 146 -21.20 -5.64 -7.65
C TYR A 146 -21.79 -6.78 -8.49
N GLU A 147 -21.30 -8.01 -8.29
CA GLU A 147 -21.83 -9.20 -8.97
C GLU A 147 -23.28 -9.50 -8.58
N GLU A 148 -23.62 -9.41 -7.30
CA GLU A 148 -25.00 -9.58 -6.82
C GLU A 148 -25.95 -8.54 -7.41
N ARG A 149 -25.55 -7.25 -7.42
CA ARG A 149 -26.34 -6.18 -8.05
C ARG A 149 -26.54 -6.42 -9.54
N ARG A 150 -25.53 -6.95 -10.23
CA ARG A 150 -25.63 -7.33 -11.64
C ARG A 150 -26.60 -8.49 -11.85
N ASN A 151 -26.55 -9.51 -10.99
CA ASN A 151 -27.47 -10.66 -11.04
C ASN A 151 -28.92 -10.26 -10.76
N GLN A 152 -29.14 -9.33 -9.81
CA GLN A 152 -30.45 -8.76 -9.53
C GLN A 152 -30.99 -7.94 -10.70
N ALA A 153 -30.15 -7.11 -11.33
CA ALA A 153 -30.53 -6.34 -12.52
C ALA A 153 -30.85 -7.23 -13.73
N ASN A 154 -30.21 -8.39 -13.83
CA ASN A 154 -30.44 -9.39 -14.89
C ASN A 154 -31.60 -10.36 -14.59
N GLY A 155 -32.29 -10.22 -13.46
CA GLY A 155 -33.51 -10.97 -13.13
C GLY A 155 -33.29 -12.36 -12.53
N ALA A 156 -32.11 -12.64 -11.95
CA ALA A 156 -31.77 -13.93 -11.34
C ALA A 156 -31.95 -14.00 -9.80
N GLY A 157 -32.41 -12.91 -9.16
CA GLY A 157 -32.65 -12.86 -7.70
C GLY A 157 -34.09 -13.17 -7.28
N THR A 158 -34.27 -13.73 -6.07
CA THR A 158 -35.57 -14.00 -5.44
C THR A 158 -36.41 -12.71 -5.36
N PRO A 159 -37.68 -12.71 -5.79
CA PRO A 159 -38.42 -11.48 -6.05
C PRO A 159 -39.00 -10.88 -4.77
N SER A 160 -38.37 -9.84 -4.21
CA SER A 160 -39.08 -8.88 -3.37
C SER A 160 -39.42 -7.65 -4.23
N PHE A 161 -40.72 -7.52 -4.52
CA PHE A 161 -41.32 -6.42 -5.30
C PHE A 161 -40.78 -6.21 -6.73
N ILE A 162 -41.07 -7.15 -7.63
CA ILE A 162 -41.03 -6.90 -9.07
C ILE A 162 -42.15 -5.91 -9.43
N SER A 163 -41.80 -4.70 -9.89
CA SER A 163 -42.65 -4.00 -10.87
C SER A 163 -42.71 -4.89 -12.11
N PRO A 164 -43.90 -5.28 -12.60
CA PRO A 164 -44.04 -6.36 -13.58
C PRO A 164 -43.10 -6.13 -14.76
N SER A 165 -42.15 -7.05 -14.91
CA SER A 165 -41.34 -7.22 -16.10
C SER A 165 -42.28 -7.65 -17.23
N SER A 166 -42.91 -6.67 -17.88
CA SER A 166 -43.77 -6.91 -19.02
C SER A 166 -42.91 -7.32 -20.22
N LYS A 167 -42.64 -8.62 -20.33
CA LYS A 167 -42.21 -9.28 -21.58
C LYS A 167 -43.38 -9.36 -22.58
N GLY A 168 -44.14 -8.27 -22.74
CA GLY A 168 -45.32 -8.21 -23.58
C GLY A 168 -45.68 -6.76 -23.94
N PRO A 169 -46.50 -6.55 -24.99
CA PRO A 169 -46.88 -5.22 -25.45
C PRO A 169 -47.52 -4.42 -24.30
N VAL A 170 -46.99 -3.21 -24.08
CA VAL A 170 -47.44 -2.32 -23.00
C VAL A 170 -48.86 -1.86 -23.33
N ASN A 171 -49.83 -2.25 -22.49
CA ASN A 171 -51.19 -1.78 -22.62
C ASN A 171 -51.30 -0.34 -22.07
N VAL A 172 -51.34 0.62 -22.98
CA VAL A 172 -51.49 2.05 -22.65
C VAL A 172 -52.99 2.37 -22.51
N PRO A 173 -53.46 2.85 -21.34
CA PRO A 173 -54.84 3.27 -21.15
C PRO A 173 -55.27 4.32 -22.19
N ASP A 174 -56.54 4.31 -22.61
CA ASP A 174 -57.04 5.16 -23.69
C ASP A 174 -56.78 6.66 -23.44
N GLU A 175 -56.93 7.11 -22.20
CA GLU A 175 -56.65 8.48 -21.75
C GLU A 175 -55.19 8.94 -21.91
N HIS A 176 -54.26 8.01 -22.15
CA HIS A 176 -52.83 8.29 -22.30
C HIS A 176 -52.27 7.91 -23.66
N LYS A 177 -53.06 7.27 -24.54
CA LYS A 177 -52.60 6.86 -25.88
C LYS A 177 -52.12 8.06 -26.69
N ASP A 178 -52.87 9.16 -26.72
CA ASP A 178 -52.49 10.35 -27.48
C ASP A 178 -51.20 10.98 -26.97
N PHE A 179 -51.02 11.02 -25.65
CA PHE A 179 -49.80 11.53 -25.05
C PHE A 179 -48.59 10.66 -25.43
N ILE A 180 -48.70 9.34 -25.29
CA ILE A 180 -47.62 8.40 -25.63
C ILE A 180 -47.31 8.45 -27.13
N ASN A 181 -48.32 8.50 -27.99
CA ASN A 181 -48.12 8.62 -29.44
C ASN A 181 -47.39 9.91 -29.83
N ARG A 182 -47.69 11.05 -29.17
CA ARG A 182 -46.95 12.30 -29.37
C ARG A 182 -45.48 12.17 -28.95
N VAL A 183 -45.20 11.50 -27.83
CA VAL A 183 -43.83 11.24 -27.36
C VAL A 183 -43.09 10.35 -28.35
N ILE A 184 -43.71 9.26 -28.81
CA ILE A 184 -43.14 8.34 -29.81
C ILE A 184 -42.79 9.09 -31.09
N ALA A 185 -43.68 9.95 -31.59
CA ALA A 185 -43.46 10.74 -32.79
C ALA A 185 -42.31 11.76 -32.63
N LYS A 186 -42.21 12.44 -31.47
CA LYS A 186 -41.08 13.33 -31.16
C LYS A 186 -39.75 12.55 -31.16
N VAL A 187 -39.75 11.34 -30.60
CA VAL A 187 -38.56 10.47 -30.58
C VAL A 187 -38.21 9.94 -31.98
N ASP A 188 -39.20 9.60 -32.82
CA ASP A 188 -38.96 9.19 -34.23
C ASP A 188 -38.38 10.33 -35.07
N SER A 189 -38.89 11.55 -34.87
CA SER A 189 -38.35 12.74 -35.50
C SER A 189 -36.91 13.01 -35.07
N LEU A 190 -36.52 12.69 -33.83
CA LEU A 190 -35.14 12.80 -33.36
C LEU A 190 -34.22 11.81 -34.09
N LEU A 191 -34.65 10.55 -34.22
CA LEU A 191 -33.85 9.49 -34.84
C LEU A 191 -33.63 9.69 -36.36
N SER A 192 -34.54 10.42 -37.00
CA SER A 192 -34.45 10.76 -38.42
C SER A 192 -33.69 12.07 -38.70
N ASN A 193 -33.35 12.83 -37.66
CA ASN A 193 -32.59 14.08 -37.75
C ASN A 193 -31.19 13.94 -37.12
N THR A 194 -30.34 14.95 -37.34
CA THR A 194 -28.99 15.06 -36.74
C THR A 194 -28.99 15.58 -35.29
N GLU A 195 -30.16 15.81 -34.69
CA GLU A 195 -30.27 16.30 -33.30
C GLU A 195 -29.95 15.19 -32.28
N LYS A 196 -29.30 15.54 -31.17
CA LYS A 196 -28.81 14.57 -30.17
C LYS A 196 -29.73 14.37 -28.96
N THR A 197 -30.68 15.26 -28.72
CA THR A 197 -31.53 15.28 -27.52
C THR A 197 -32.94 15.78 -27.84
N VAL A 198 -33.97 15.25 -27.17
CA VAL A 198 -35.35 15.73 -27.26
C VAL A 198 -35.87 16.08 -25.86
N ASP A 199 -36.37 17.32 -25.71
CA ASP A 199 -37.02 17.73 -24.47
C ASP A 199 -38.50 17.34 -24.50
N LEU A 200 -38.90 16.56 -23.49
CA LEU A 200 -40.29 16.18 -23.28
C LEU A 200 -40.94 17.14 -22.29
N GLU A 201 -42.23 17.43 -22.53
CA GLU A 201 -43.01 18.25 -21.61
C GLU A 201 -43.14 17.57 -20.24
N PRO A 202 -43.20 18.34 -19.14
CA PRO A 202 -43.44 17.79 -17.81
C PRO A 202 -44.68 16.91 -17.80
N CYS A 203 -44.56 15.69 -17.27
CA CYS A 203 -45.63 14.71 -17.24
C CYS A 203 -45.80 14.11 -15.85
N THR A 204 -46.94 13.46 -15.60
CA THR A 204 -47.20 12.82 -14.32
C THR A 204 -46.29 11.59 -14.13
N GLY A 205 -46.10 11.16 -12.88
CA GLY A 205 -45.29 9.96 -12.59
C GLY A 205 -45.77 8.71 -13.32
N PHE A 206 -47.09 8.60 -13.56
CA PHE A 206 -47.69 7.50 -14.32
C PHE A 206 -47.41 7.60 -15.82
N GLN A 207 -47.57 8.78 -16.41
CA GLN A 207 -47.18 9.04 -17.81
C GLN A 207 -45.70 8.77 -18.04
N ARG A 208 -44.83 9.19 -17.10
CA ARG A 208 -43.40 8.87 -17.14
C ARG A 208 -43.15 7.36 -17.16
N LYS A 209 -43.83 6.59 -16.30
CA LYS A 209 -43.74 5.13 -16.29
C LYS A 209 -44.13 4.51 -17.64
N LEU A 210 -45.23 4.98 -18.24
CA LEU A 210 -45.69 4.52 -19.54
C LEU A 210 -44.67 4.84 -20.64
N ILE A 211 -44.07 6.04 -20.64
CA ILE A 211 -42.98 6.40 -21.58
C ILE A 211 -41.83 5.39 -21.50
N TYR A 212 -41.33 5.09 -20.29
CA TYR A 212 -40.24 4.13 -20.10
C TYR A 212 -40.61 2.74 -20.61
N GLN A 213 -41.80 2.24 -20.24
CA GLN A 213 -42.24 0.91 -20.66
C GLN A 213 -42.36 0.81 -22.19
N THR A 214 -42.98 1.81 -22.84
CA THR A 214 -43.25 1.78 -24.28
C THR A 214 -41.98 1.96 -25.12
N LEU A 215 -41.05 2.83 -24.70
CA LEU A 215 -39.79 3.04 -25.43
C LEU A 215 -38.82 1.87 -25.25
N ASN A 216 -38.77 1.28 -24.06
CA ASN A 216 -37.86 0.15 -23.77
C ASN A 216 -38.23 -1.11 -24.56
N TRP A 217 -39.52 -1.34 -24.82
CA TRP A 217 -39.97 -2.48 -25.63
C TRP A 217 -39.71 -2.31 -27.12
N ASN A 218 -39.89 -1.09 -27.64
CA ASN A 218 -39.92 -0.88 -29.09
C ASN A 218 -38.56 -0.56 -29.73
N ARG A 219 -37.53 -0.12 -28.97
CA ARG A 219 -36.44 0.70 -29.57
C ARG A 219 -35.03 0.54 -29.02
N VAL A 220 -34.75 -0.43 -28.14
CA VAL A 220 -33.34 -0.74 -27.83
C VAL A 220 -32.90 -1.85 -28.76
N ASP A 221 -32.13 -1.49 -29.79
CA ASP A 221 -31.41 -2.46 -30.60
C ASP A 221 -30.53 -3.33 -29.68
N GLU A 222 -30.50 -4.65 -29.93
CA GLU A 222 -29.73 -5.59 -29.12
C GLU A 222 -28.23 -5.23 -29.11
N GLU A 223 -27.73 -4.63 -30.19
CA GLU A 223 -26.34 -4.15 -30.28
C GLU A 223 -26.09 -2.94 -29.35
N GLU A 224 -26.99 -1.95 -29.36
CA GLU A 224 -26.92 -0.77 -28.48
C GLU A 224 -27.11 -1.14 -27.00
N ARG A 225 -27.94 -2.15 -26.72
CA ARG A 225 -28.07 -2.71 -25.36
C ARG A 225 -26.76 -3.31 -24.87
N ARG A 226 -26.12 -4.15 -25.70
CA ARG A 226 -24.83 -4.78 -25.37
C ARG A 226 -23.75 -3.72 -25.16
N ARG A 227 -23.70 -2.68 -26.01
CA ARG A 227 -22.76 -1.57 -25.85
C ARG A 227 -22.92 -0.86 -24.51
N ARG A 228 -24.15 -0.50 -24.13
CA ARG A 228 -24.44 0.15 -22.84
C ARG A 228 -24.10 -0.74 -21.64
N GLU A 229 -24.40 -2.03 -21.73
CA GLU A 229 -24.06 -2.99 -20.69
C GLU A 229 -22.53 -3.15 -20.53
N HIS A 230 -21.78 -3.11 -21.64
CA HIS A 230 -20.31 -3.13 -21.63
C HIS A 230 -19.74 -1.85 -21.00
N GLU A 231 -20.17 -0.67 -21.44
CA GLU A 231 -19.72 0.61 -20.87
C GLU A 231 -20.05 0.76 -19.39
N LYS A 232 -21.16 0.17 -18.94
CA LYS A 232 -21.52 0.13 -17.52
C LYS A 232 -20.55 -0.75 -16.75
N GLN A 233 -20.22 -1.93 -17.28
CA GLN A 233 -19.26 -2.85 -16.64
C GLN A 233 -17.86 -2.25 -16.57
N GLU A 234 -17.41 -1.56 -17.62
CA GLU A 234 -16.12 -0.87 -17.61
C GLU A 234 -16.07 0.22 -16.54
N ARG A 235 -17.13 1.02 -16.42
CA ARG A 235 -17.24 2.05 -15.36
C ARG A 235 -17.23 1.43 -13.96
N GLU A 236 -18.00 0.37 -13.72
CA GLU A 236 -18.02 -0.32 -12.43
C GLU A 236 -16.65 -0.93 -12.09
N GLN A 237 -15.97 -1.52 -13.08
CA GLN A 237 -14.63 -2.07 -12.89
C GLN A 237 -13.59 -0.97 -12.60
N GLU A 238 -13.75 0.20 -13.21
CA GLU A 238 -12.91 1.37 -12.97
C GLU A 238 -13.13 1.95 -11.57
N GLU A 239 -14.38 2.10 -11.14
CA GLU A 239 -14.74 2.51 -9.78
C GLU A 239 -14.16 1.57 -8.71
N LEU A 240 -14.25 0.25 -8.96
CA LEU A 240 -13.66 -0.74 -8.08
C LEU A 240 -12.13 -0.62 -8.01
N ASN A 241 -11.47 -0.43 -9.15
CA ASN A 241 -10.02 -0.23 -9.20
C ASN A 241 -9.58 1.05 -8.47
N ASP A 242 -10.39 2.10 -8.55
CA ASP A 242 -10.18 3.35 -7.82
C ASP A 242 -10.42 3.19 -6.31
N ALA A 243 -11.35 2.31 -5.90
CA ALA A 243 -11.60 1.97 -4.50
C ALA A 243 -10.44 1.18 -3.87
N VAL A 244 -9.96 0.14 -4.55
CA VAL A 244 -8.78 -0.65 -4.12
C VAL A 244 -7.55 0.24 -4.02
N GLY A 245 -7.43 1.22 -4.91
CA GLY A 245 -6.51 2.34 -4.78
C GLY A 245 -5.07 1.92 -4.52
N PHE A 246 -4.50 2.37 -3.39
CA PHE A 246 -3.08 2.17 -3.08
C PHE A 246 -2.68 0.69 -2.93
N SER A 247 -3.58 -0.20 -2.52
CA SER A 247 -3.29 -1.65 -2.39
C SER A 247 -2.79 -2.26 -3.70
N ARG A 248 -3.16 -1.69 -4.85
CA ARG A 248 -2.65 -2.08 -6.17
C ARG A 248 -1.13 -1.91 -6.31
N VAL A 249 -0.53 -0.95 -5.62
CA VAL A 249 0.93 -0.75 -5.58
C VAL A 249 1.57 -1.85 -4.73
N ILE A 250 1.00 -2.16 -3.57
CA ILE A 250 1.47 -3.25 -2.69
C ILE A 250 1.41 -4.60 -3.42
N HIS A 251 0.32 -4.87 -4.14
CA HIS A 251 0.23 -6.09 -4.96
C HIS A 251 1.27 -6.13 -6.08
N ALA A 252 1.63 -5.00 -6.70
CA ALA A 252 2.68 -4.95 -7.70
C ALA A 252 4.07 -5.22 -7.09
N ILE A 253 4.35 -4.66 -5.91
CA ILE A 253 5.57 -4.94 -5.15
C ILE A 253 5.66 -6.44 -4.82
N SER A 254 4.59 -7.01 -4.25
CA SER A 254 4.51 -8.43 -3.90
C SER A 254 4.72 -9.35 -5.12
N LYS A 255 3.97 -9.11 -6.21
CA LYS A 255 4.08 -9.89 -7.46
C LYS A 255 5.46 -9.79 -8.12
N SER A 256 6.20 -8.70 -7.90
CA SER A 256 7.53 -8.55 -8.48
C SER A 256 8.54 -9.57 -7.94
N GLY A 257 8.34 -10.09 -6.73
CA GLY A 257 9.27 -11.00 -6.05
C GLY A 257 10.67 -10.42 -5.80
N LYS A 258 10.83 -9.10 -5.93
CA LYS A 258 12.11 -8.39 -5.78
C LYS A 258 12.46 -8.22 -4.30
N LEU A 259 13.74 -7.96 -4.05
CA LEU A 259 14.20 -7.61 -2.71
C LEU A 259 13.58 -6.27 -2.30
N VAL A 260 12.94 -6.25 -1.13
CA VAL A 260 12.41 -5.06 -0.47
C VAL A 260 13.27 -4.76 0.75
N VAL A 261 13.87 -3.58 0.75
CA VAL A 261 14.81 -3.11 1.77
C VAL A 261 14.12 -2.08 2.66
N GLY A 262 14.28 -2.20 3.96
CA GLY A 262 13.81 -1.20 4.93
C GLY A 262 14.85 -0.94 6.01
N HIS A 263 14.54 -0.04 6.93
CA HIS A 263 15.39 0.23 8.09
C HIS A 263 14.57 0.22 9.37
N ASN A 264 14.81 -0.75 10.26
CA ASN A 264 13.98 -0.97 11.43
C ASN A 264 12.50 -1.20 11.07
N MET A 265 12.27 -2.00 10.04
CA MET A 265 11.05 -1.97 9.23
C MET A 265 9.88 -2.80 9.76
N LEU A 266 9.95 -3.28 11.01
CA LEU A 266 8.93 -4.17 11.58
C LEU A 266 7.54 -3.51 11.57
N LEU A 267 7.47 -2.25 12.01
CA LEU A 267 6.20 -1.50 12.00
C LEU A 267 5.74 -1.20 10.58
N ASP A 268 6.64 -0.85 9.66
CA ASP A 268 6.30 -0.64 8.25
C ASP A 268 5.64 -1.88 7.63
N VAL A 269 6.23 -3.06 7.86
CA VAL A 269 5.69 -4.34 7.38
C VAL A 269 4.34 -4.65 8.04
N MET A 270 4.24 -4.49 9.37
CA MET A 270 2.98 -4.72 10.10
C MET A 270 1.87 -3.82 9.58
N HIS A 271 2.08 -2.50 9.50
CA HIS A 271 1.07 -1.57 9.00
C HIS A 271 0.71 -1.82 7.53
N THR A 272 1.70 -2.15 6.69
CA THR A 272 1.47 -2.45 5.26
C THR A 272 0.57 -3.67 5.08
N ILE A 273 0.84 -4.75 5.80
CA ILE A 273 -0.01 -5.95 5.77
C ILE A 273 -1.38 -5.62 6.35
N HIS A 274 -1.43 -4.97 7.51
CA HIS A 274 -2.67 -4.67 8.24
C HIS A 274 -3.67 -3.87 7.40
N GLN A 275 -3.17 -2.85 6.67
CA GLN A 275 -4.02 -1.92 5.92
C GLN A 275 -4.33 -2.40 4.51
N PHE A 276 -3.36 -3.01 3.82
CA PHE A 276 -3.46 -3.24 2.37
C PHE A 276 -3.60 -4.71 1.98
N TYR A 277 -3.50 -5.63 2.94
CA TYR A 277 -3.60 -7.06 2.67
C TYR A 277 -4.67 -7.72 3.54
N CYS A 278 -4.46 -7.84 4.84
CA CYS A 278 -5.43 -8.39 5.77
C CYS A 278 -5.18 -7.89 7.21
N PRO A 279 -6.20 -7.94 8.09
CA PRO A 279 -5.97 -7.78 9.52
C PRO A 279 -4.84 -8.70 10.01
N LEU A 280 -3.98 -8.20 10.91
CA LEU A 280 -2.85 -9.00 11.37
C LEU A 280 -3.34 -10.28 12.10
N PRO A 281 -2.77 -11.46 11.80
CA PRO A 281 -3.12 -12.70 12.48
C PRO A 281 -2.89 -12.64 13.99
N GLU A 282 -3.56 -13.50 14.76
CA GLU A 282 -3.31 -13.59 16.21
C GLU A 282 -1.93 -14.16 16.51
N ASP A 283 -1.49 -15.15 15.73
CA ASP A 283 -0.23 -15.85 15.93
C ASP A 283 0.92 -15.26 15.11
N LEU A 284 2.11 -15.21 15.72
CA LEU A 284 3.31 -14.70 15.07
C LEU A 284 3.71 -15.56 13.85
N ASN A 285 3.51 -16.88 13.91
CA ASN A 285 3.85 -17.76 12.79
C ASN A 285 3.00 -17.46 11.56
N ASP A 286 1.70 -17.29 11.74
CA ASP A 286 0.79 -16.89 10.67
C ASP A 286 1.17 -15.51 10.11
N PHE A 287 1.55 -14.57 10.98
CA PHE A 287 2.09 -13.28 10.54
C PHE A 287 3.35 -13.43 9.68
N LYS A 288 4.28 -14.33 10.03
CA LYS A 288 5.46 -14.62 9.22
C LYS A 288 5.08 -15.22 7.86
N GLU A 289 4.12 -16.13 7.82
CA GLU A 289 3.63 -16.72 6.57
C GLU A 289 3.00 -15.66 5.65
N VAL A 290 2.13 -14.80 6.21
CA VAL A 290 1.54 -13.68 5.47
C VAL A 290 2.61 -12.71 5.00
N THR A 291 3.60 -12.39 5.85
CA THR A 291 4.72 -11.53 5.49
C THR A 291 5.50 -12.10 4.31
N MET A 292 5.75 -13.40 4.28
CA MET A 292 6.46 -14.06 3.17
C MET A 292 5.64 -14.10 1.87
N CYS A 293 4.31 -14.09 1.95
CA CYS A 293 3.43 -13.94 0.80
C CYS A 293 3.47 -12.51 0.22
N VAL A 294 3.46 -11.49 1.08
CA VAL A 294 3.46 -10.08 0.66
C VAL A 294 4.87 -9.64 0.22
N PHE A 295 5.89 -9.99 1.00
CA PHE A 295 7.28 -9.63 0.78
C PHE A 295 8.18 -10.87 0.86
N PRO A 296 8.36 -11.60 -0.25
CA PRO A 296 9.12 -12.86 -0.24
C PRO A 296 10.62 -12.68 0.06
N ARG A 297 11.14 -11.46 -0.10
CA ARG A 297 12.54 -11.11 0.18
C ARG A 297 12.59 -9.75 0.84
N LEU A 298 12.74 -9.75 2.16
CA LEU A 298 12.96 -8.58 3.00
C LEU A 298 14.44 -8.49 3.41
N LEU A 299 14.95 -7.26 3.52
CA LEU A 299 16.24 -7.00 4.16
C LEU A 299 16.14 -5.73 5.00
N ASP A 300 16.43 -5.89 6.29
CA ASP A 300 16.52 -4.76 7.20
C ASP A 300 17.96 -4.27 7.31
N THR A 301 18.20 -3.02 6.91
CA THR A 301 19.54 -2.40 6.92
C THR A 301 20.09 -2.19 8.33
N LYS A 302 19.24 -1.96 9.34
CA LYS A 302 19.66 -1.87 10.75
C LYS A 302 20.20 -3.22 11.21
N LEU A 303 19.52 -4.31 10.83
CA LEU A 303 19.94 -5.67 11.16
C LEU A 303 21.19 -6.09 10.40
N MET A 304 21.28 -5.74 9.11
CA MET A 304 22.48 -5.95 8.28
C MET A 304 23.70 -5.26 8.92
N ALA A 305 23.58 -3.98 9.27
CA ALA A 305 24.65 -3.21 9.93
C ALA A 305 25.04 -3.77 11.31
N SER A 306 24.10 -4.43 12.00
CA SER A 306 24.33 -5.05 13.31
C SER A 306 24.90 -6.47 13.24
N THR A 307 25.09 -7.01 12.03
CA THR A 307 25.61 -8.37 11.78
C THR A 307 27.06 -8.30 11.32
N HIS A 308 27.88 -9.32 11.61
CA HIS A 308 29.24 -9.41 11.05
C HIS A 308 29.20 -9.44 9.51
N PRO A 309 30.10 -8.73 8.79
CA PRO A 309 31.29 -8.01 9.27
C PRO A 309 31.05 -6.56 9.75
N PHE A 310 29.84 -6.04 9.63
CA PHE A 310 29.51 -4.64 9.89
C PHE A 310 29.48 -4.24 11.37
N LYS A 311 29.14 -5.19 12.25
CA LYS A 311 29.01 -4.96 13.71
C LYS A 311 30.22 -4.29 14.36
N VAL A 312 31.43 -4.47 13.81
CA VAL A 312 32.68 -3.89 14.33
C VAL A 312 32.81 -2.39 14.03
N HIS A 313 32.12 -1.89 12.99
CA HIS A 313 32.34 -0.55 12.44
C HIS A 313 31.39 0.55 12.95
N ASN A 314 30.50 0.27 13.92
CA ASN A 314 29.52 1.25 14.45
C ASN A 314 28.80 2.04 13.34
N LEU A 315 28.33 1.33 12.31
CA LEU A 315 27.53 1.88 11.22
C LEU A 315 26.15 2.29 11.74
N ARG A 316 26.06 3.51 12.29
CA ARG A 316 24.79 4.20 12.52
C ARG A 316 24.30 4.81 11.21
N ARG A 317 22.98 5.08 11.13
CA ARG A 317 22.19 5.65 10.01
C ARG A 317 22.81 6.85 9.25
N THR A 318 23.95 7.37 9.68
CA THR A 318 24.63 8.51 9.08
C THR A 318 25.49 8.07 7.89
N PRO A 319 25.23 8.61 6.68
CA PRO A 319 26.07 8.42 5.49
C PRO A 319 27.57 8.64 5.72
N SER A 320 27.93 9.43 6.74
CA SER A 320 29.30 9.76 7.14
C SER A 320 30.15 8.57 7.60
N ASN A 321 29.54 7.46 8.04
CA ASN A 321 30.28 6.31 8.57
C ASN A 321 30.41 5.16 7.55
N LEU A 322 29.79 5.30 6.37
CA LEU A 322 29.90 4.31 5.29
C LEU A 322 31.14 4.62 4.44
N PRO A 323 31.93 3.61 4.05
CA PRO A 323 33.00 3.81 3.06
C PRO A 323 32.38 4.34 1.76
N GLU A 324 32.89 5.48 1.28
CA GLU A 324 32.45 6.28 0.11
C GLU A 324 31.01 6.04 -0.35
N LEU A 325 30.08 6.88 0.12
CA LEU A 325 28.67 6.82 -0.29
C LEU A 325 28.56 6.87 -1.83
N VAL A 326 27.99 5.80 -2.41
CA VAL A 326 27.71 5.74 -3.85
C VAL A 326 26.76 6.88 -4.20
N ARG A 327 27.12 7.72 -5.18
CA ARG A 327 26.25 8.79 -5.69
C ARG A 327 25.39 8.25 -6.84
N PRO A 328 24.11 7.90 -6.62
CA PRO A 328 23.23 7.48 -7.71
C PRO A 328 22.82 8.69 -8.55
N TYR A 329 22.26 8.42 -9.73
CA TYR A 329 21.61 9.41 -10.58
C TYR A 329 20.10 9.23 -10.51
N PHE A 330 19.39 10.36 -10.56
CA PHE A 330 17.94 10.37 -10.68
C PHE A 330 17.56 10.23 -12.15
N SER A 331 16.58 9.39 -12.46
CA SER A 331 16.07 9.31 -13.84
C SER A 331 15.38 10.62 -14.23
N ASP A 332 15.47 10.98 -15.52
CA ASP A 332 14.83 12.19 -16.06
C ASP A 332 13.36 12.31 -15.62
N GLY A 333 12.98 13.50 -15.15
CA GLY A 333 11.63 13.80 -14.65
C GLY A 333 11.37 13.44 -13.18
N PHE A 334 12.34 12.87 -12.46
CA PHE A 334 12.23 12.64 -11.01
C PHE A 334 12.99 13.69 -10.20
N GLN A 335 12.43 14.09 -9.05
CA GLN A 335 13.10 15.00 -8.14
C GLN A 335 14.37 14.35 -7.59
N SER A 336 15.47 15.11 -7.66
CA SER A 336 16.74 14.74 -7.06
C SER A 336 16.80 15.18 -5.60
N TYR A 337 17.17 14.27 -4.71
CA TYR A 337 17.56 14.59 -3.35
C TYR A 337 19.01 15.05 -3.30
N ASN A 338 19.30 16.11 -2.54
CA ASN A 338 20.66 16.56 -2.31
C ASN A 338 21.14 16.05 -0.94
N THR A 339 22.02 15.06 -0.96
CA THR A 339 22.58 14.46 0.26
C THR A 339 23.56 15.38 1.02
N ALA A 340 23.89 16.55 0.48
CA ALA A 340 24.80 17.51 1.12
C ALA A 340 24.11 18.55 2.03
N THR A 341 22.78 18.63 2.00
CA THR A 341 21.98 19.55 2.83
C THR A 341 21.07 18.73 3.74
N GLU A 342 20.82 19.21 4.97
CA GLU A 342 19.73 18.66 5.80
C GLU A 342 18.42 18.80 5.03
N GLN A 343 17.93 17.67 4.54
CA GLN A 343 16.63 17.56 3.90
C GLN A 343 15.61 17.24 4.99
N LEU A 344 14.42 17.83 4.88
CA LEU A 344 13.30 17.51 5.75
C LEU A 344 12.98 16.01 5.64
N HIS A 345 12.70 15.36 6.77
CA HIS A 345 12.33 13.94 6.79
C HIS A 345 10.99 13.72 6.06
N GLU A 346 11.02 12.82 5.07
CA GLU A 346 9.84 12.28 4.39
C GLU A 346 10.10 10.82 3.98
N ALA A 347 9.06 10.01 3.90
CA ALA A 347 9.19 8.57 3.66
C ALA A 347 10.01 8.22 2.39
N GLY A 348 9.79 8.93 1.28
CA GLY A 348 10.47 8.69 0.01
C GLY A 348 11.96 9.01 0.06
N TYR A 349 12.35 9.99 0.86
CA TYR A 349 13.75 10.32 1.12
C TYR A 349 14.39 9.26 2.03
N ASP A 350 13.72 8.86 3.11
CA ASP A 350 14.23 7.86 4.03
C ASP A 350 14.35 6.48 3.36
N ALA A 351 13.44 6.12 2.45
CA ALA A 351 13.56 4.96 1.57
C ALA A 351 14.77 5.06 0.62
N TYR A 352 15.01 6.24 0.03
CA TYR A 352 16.18 6.48 -0.81
C TYR A 352 17.50 6.31 -0.02
N ILE A 353 17.62 6.94 1.15
CA ILE A 353 18.79 6.80 2.02
C ILE A 353 18.98 5.35 2.48
N THR A 354 17.90 4.66 2.80
CA THR A 354 17.91 3.23 3.17
C THR A 354 18.49 2.37 2.05
N GLY A 355 18.07 2.60 0.79
CA GLY A 355 18.63 1.91 -0.36
C GLY A 355 20.12 2.19 -0.59
N LEU A 356 20.58 3.43 -0.35
CA LEU A 356 22.00 3.78 -0.41
C LEU A 356 22.83 3.09 0.67
N CYS A 357 22.29 2.99 1.89
CA CYS A 357 22.94 2.25 2.97
C CYS A 357 23.11 0.78 2.58
N PHE A 358 22.06 0.16 2.02
CA PHE A 358 22.14 -1.21 1.51
C PHE A 358 23.18 -1.38 0.41
N ILE A 359 23.19 -0.54 -0.63
CA ILE A 359 24.18 -0.60 -1.72
C ILE A 359 25.60 -0.51 -1.18
N SER A 360 25.85 0.43 -0.28
CA SER A 360 27.17 0.65 0.31
C SER A 360 27.65 -0.58 1.10
N MET A 361 26.77 -1.16 1.93
CA MET A 361 27.06 -2.38 2.66
C MET A 361 27.25 -3.59 1.72
N ALA A 362 26.42 -3.75 0.69
CA ALA A 362 26.54 -4.81 -0.29
C ALA A 362 27.89 -4.74 -1.04
N ASN A 363 28.28 -3.56 -1.49
CA ASN A 363 29.56 -3.36 -2.18
C ASN A 363 30.76 -3.60 -1.26
N TYR A 364 30.66 -3.24 0.02
CA TYR A 364 31.68 -3.60 1.01
C TYR A 364 31.87 -5.11 1.14
N LEU A 365 30.81 -5.92 1.08
CA LEU A 365 30.95 -7.39 1.05
C LEU A 365 31.75 -7.87 -0.18
N GLY A 366 31.70 -7.12 -1.28
CA GLY A 366 32.46 -7.40 -2.48
C GLY A 366 33.97 -7.24 -2.32
N SER A 367 34.45 -6.47 -1.34
CA SER A 367 35.89 -6.33 -1.07
C SER A 367 36.52 -7.60 -0.47
N PHE A 368 35.71 -8.51 0.07
CA PHE A 368 36.17 -9.80 0.61
C PHE A 368 36.28 -10.89 -0.47
N LEU A 369 35.83 -10.63 -1.70
CA LEU A 369 35.99 -11.57 -2.81
C LEU A 369 37.41 -11.56 -3.35
N THR A 370 37.83 -12.66 -3.98
CA THR A 370 39.09 -12.74 -4.73
C THR A 370 38.81 -13.15 -6.18
N PRO A 371 38.94 -12.24 -7.17
CA PRO A 371 39.30 -10.83 -7.02
C PRO A 371 38.17 -9.98 -6.39
N PRO A 372 38.49 -8.86 -5.72
CA PRO A 372 37.50 -7.94 -5.17
C PRO A 372 36.54 -7.39 -6.24
N ARG A 373 35.29 -7.15 -5.87
CA ARG A 373 34.27 -6.53 -6.74
C ARG A 373 33.76 -5.24 -6.13
N SER A 374 33.76 -4.17 -6.92
CA SER A 374 33.24 -2.86 -6.52
C SER A 374 31.72 -2.78 -6.49
N HIS A 375 31.03 -3.62 -7.26
CA HIS A 375 29.57 -3.71 -7.31
C HIS A 375 29.10 -5.12 -6.98
N ILE A 376 28.18 -5.23 -6.02
CA ILE A 376 27.49 -6.47 -5.66
C ILE A 376 26.00 -6.32 -5.95
N SER A 377 25.50 -7.17 -6.85
CA SER A 377 24.07 -7.23 -7.17
C SER A 377 23.24 -7.59 -5.95
N ALA A 378 22.04 -7.02 -5.84
CA ALA A 378 21.03 -7.38 -4.84
C ALA A 378 20.62 -8.87 -4.90
N LYS A 379 20.85 -9.53 -6.04
CA LYS A 379 20.60 -10.98 -6.25
C LYS A 379 21.81 -11.86 -5.89
N SER A 380 22.88 -11.26 -5.36
CA SER A 380 24.10 -11.99 -5.01
C SER A 380 23.89 -12.92 -3.81
N LYS A 381 24.52 -14.10 -3.85
CA LYS A 381 24.58 -15.04 -2.73
C LYS A 381 25.23 -14.45 -1.47
N LEU A 382 26.02 -13.38 -1.61
CA LEU A 382 26.57 -12.65 -0.46
C LEU A 382 25.50 -11.93 0.37
N ILE A 383 24.34 -11.64 -0.23
CA ILE A 383 23.24 -10.91 0.41
C ILE A 383 22.21 -11.87 1.03
N GLU A 384 22.10 -13.10 0.52
CA GLU A 384 21.16 -14.13 1.00
C GLU A 384 21.17 -14.33 2.53
N PRO A 385 22.32 -14.34 3.24
CA PRO A 385 22.35 -14.46 4.71
C PRO A 385 21.70 -13.30 5.46
N PHE A 386 21.32 -12.21 4.79
CA PHE A 386 20.65 -11.05 5.39
C PHE A 386 19.16 -10.98 5.03
N HIS A 387 18.67 -11.88 4.17
CA HIS A 387 17.26 -11.94 3.80
C HIS A 387 16.39 -12.50 4.94
N ASN A 388 15.18 -11.94 5.08
CA ASN A 388 14.10 -12.46 5.92
C ASN A 388 14.53 -12.79 7.35
N LYS A 389 15.51 -12.05 7.87
CA LYS A 389 16.00 -12.28 9.23
C LYS A 389 15.00 -11.72 10.23
N ASP A 390 14.64 -12.55 11.20
CA ASP A 390 13.92 -12.12 12.37
C ASP A 390 14.75 -11.06 13.13
N HIS A 391 14.09 -10.02 13.64
CA HIS A 391 14.68 -8.99 14.53
C HIS A 391 15.12 -9.54 15.91
N VAL A 392 15.32 -10.86 15.99
CA VAL A 392 15.43 -11.65 17.20
C VAL A 392 16.70 -12.46 17.15
N LEU A 393 17.69 -12.06 17.93
CA LEU A 393 18.75 -12.95 18.37
C LEU A 393 18.23 -13.75 19.57
N TYR A 394 18.35 -15.07 19.53
CA TYR A 394 18.02 -15.97 20.64
C TYR A 394 19.29 -16.30 21.42
N VAL A 395 19.37 -15.87 22.67
CA VAL A 395 20.42 -16.28 23.60
C VAL A 395 19.76 -16.99 24.76
N THR A 396 20.13 -18.27 24.95
CA THR A 396 19.69 -19.09 26.08
C THR A 396 20.63 -18.90 27.26
N PHE A 397 20.10 -18.65 28.45
CA PHE A 397 20.89 -18.52 29.68
C PHE A 397 20.19 -19.17 30.89
N PRO A 398 20.93 -19.49 31.97
CA PRO A 398 20.36 -20.06 33.20
C PRO A 398 19.29 -19.16 33.85
N LYS A 399 18.27 -19.75 34.52
CA LYS A 399 17.15 -19.01 35.15
C LYS A 399 17.58 -17.99 36.19
N GLU A 400 18.67 -18.28 36.88
CA GLU A 400 19.22 -17.47 37.95
C GLU A 400 19.89 -16.18 37.46
N TRP A 401 20.07 -16.02 36.14
CA TRP A 401 20.70 -14.83 35.57
C TRP A 401 19.72 -13.64 35.56
N LYS A 402 20.23 -12.50 36.04
CA LYS A 402 19.58 -11.20 36.01
C LYS A 402 20.04 -10.41 34.79
N THR A 403 19.34 -9.33 34.47
CA THR A 403 19.71 -8.43 33.36
C THR A 403 21.16 -7.95 33.45
N SER A 404 21.69 -7.74 34.66
CA SER A 404 23.10 -7.37 34.91
C SER A 404 24.09 -8.43 34.40
N ASP A 405 23.74 -9.71 34.50
CA ASP A 405 24.61 -10.83 34.11
C ASP A 405 24.71 -10.93 32.59
N LEU A 406 23.62 -10.59 31.88
CA LEU A 406 23.61 -10.41 30.44
C LEU A 406 24.44 -9.18 30.02
N TYR A 407 24.25 -8.04 30.68
CA TYR A 407 25.09 -6.85 30.43
C TYR A 407 26.58 -7.15 30.62
N GLN A 408 26.94 -7.95 31.63
CA GLN A 408 28.31 -8.34 31.91
C GLN A 408 28.84 -9.36 30.90
N LEU A 409 28.05 -10.36 30.50
CA LEU A 409 28.42 -11.32 29.45
C LEU A 409 28.72 -10.63 28.12
N PHE A 410 27.93 -9.61 27.78
CA PHE A 410 28.09 -8.87 26.52
C PHE A 410 29.00 -7.64 26.64
N SER A 411 29.50 -7.30 27.83
CA SER A 411 30.37 -6.14 28.07
C SER A 411 31.68 -6.20 27.26
N ALA A 412 32.18 -7.41 26.99
CA ALA A 412 33.36 -7.64 26.15
C ALA A 412 33.13 -7.28 24.66
N PHE A 413 31.87 -7.09 24.24
CA PHE A 413 31.47 -6.76 22.87
C PHE A 413 31.00 -5.29 22.72
N GLY A 414 31.30 -4.43 23.71
CA GLY A 414 30.79 -3.06 23.82
C GLY A 414 29.43 -3.02 24.52
N ASN A 415 29.04 -1.86 25.08
CA ASN A 415 27.73 -1.71 25.74
C ASN A 415 26.62 -2.25 24.82
N PRO A 416 25.88 -3.30 25.22
CA PRO A 416 24.79 -3.82 24.40
C PRO A 416 23.85 -2.65 24.14
N CYS A 417 23.56 -2.41 22.86
CA CYS A 417 22.80 -1.25 22.43
C CYS A 417 21.54 -1.13 23.30
N THR A 418 21.36 0.02 23.93
CA THR A 418 20.12 0.42 24.64
C THR A 418 18.89 0.49 23.71
N CYS A 419 19.04 0.10 22.44
CA CYS A 419 17.96 -0.10 21.48
C CYS A 419 17.35 -1.49 21.72
N THR A 420 16.25 -1.53 22.45
CA THR A 420 15.35 -2.67 22.71
C THR A 420 14.73 -3.32 21.46
N SER A 421 15.27 -3.06 20.26
CA SER A 421 14.71 -3.45 18.95
C SER A 421 15.44 -4.59 18.25
N CYS A 422 16.57 -5.11 18.78
CA CYS A 422 17.40 -6.09 18.05
C CYS A 422 17.84 -7.32 18.88
N PHE A 423 17.51 -7.39 20.17
CA PHE A 423 17.94 -8.47 21.05
C PHE A 423 16.75 -8.95 21.88
N LEU A 424 16.49 -10.27 21.86
CA LEU A 424 15.58 -10.92 22.80
C LEU A 424 16.39 -11.89 23.68
N TRP A 425 16.07 -11.90 24.96
CA TRP A 425 16.78 -12.67 25.97
C TRP A 425 15.85 -13.79 26.47
N HIS A 426 16.26 -15.07 26.39
CA HIS A 426 15.45 -16.20 26.86
C HIS A 426 16.14 -17.00 27.98
N ALA A 427 15.49 -17.14 29.12
CA ALA A 427 15.93 -18.00 30.21
C ALA A 427 15.47 -19.45 29.99
N GLN A 428 16.35 -20.43 30.15
CA GLN A 428 16.03 -21.84 29.99
C GLN A 428 15.10 -22.34 31.10
N ASN A 429 14.24 -23.34 30.83
CA ASN A 429 13.33 -23.91 31.83
C ASN A 429 14.01 -24.85 32.82
#